data_AF-A0A433QKS0-F1
#
_entry.id   AF-A0A433QKS0-F1
#
_cell.length_a   1.000
_cell.length_b   1.000
_cell.length_c   1.000
_cell.angle_alpha   90.00
_cell.angle_beta   90.00
_cell.angle_gamma   90.00
#
_symmetry.space_group_name_H-M   'P 1'
#
loop_
_entity.id
_entity.type
_entity.pdbx_description
1 polymer ?
#
loop_
_entity_poly.entity_id
_entity_poly.type
_entity_poly.pdbx_seq_one_letter_code
_entity_poly.pdbx_strand_id
1 'polypeptide(L)'
;MYIFMVDMEFSRCVDDFLAKTNVEHWNVLNYLQYLEDQIPFSSDSKDDIIDAFKQRVEYVSRCDFMGYGAKTKAAKLYKNVENTFQRKEILEVFEKADQKFEKRKNDREIHNSVDVAKVAIAKTATTRLVK
;
A
#
# COMPACT_ATOMS: atom_id res chain seq x y z
N MET A 1 16.23 5.78 -11.98
CA MET A 1 15.10 6.73 -11.98
C MET A 1 13.79 5.94 -11.85
N TYR A 2 13.60 5.25 -10.71
CA TYR A 2 12.40 4.45 -10.40
C TYR A 2 12.09 4.56 -8.90
N ILE A 3 13.15 4.67 -8.07
CA ILE A 3 13.06 4.89 -6.62
C ILE A 3 12.36 6.23 -6.27
N PHE A 4 12.63 7.32 -7.01
CA PHE A 4 11.98 8.63 -6.76
C PHE A 4 10.47 8.67 -7.08
N MET A 5 9.94 7.76 -7.91
CA MET A 5 8.51 7.79 -8.26
C MET A 5 7.63 7.14 -7.19
N VAL A 6 8.11 6.08 -6.54
CA VAL A 6 7.35 5.35 -5.51
C VAL A 6 7.26 6.16 -4.21
N ASP A 7 8.36 6.82 -3.84
CA ASP A 7 8.44 7.74 -2.68
C ASP A 7 7.43 8.92 -2.78
N MET A 8 7.26 9.46 -4.00
CA MET A 8 6.27 10.50 -4.27
C MET A 8 4.82 10.00 -4.16
N GLU A 9 4.55 8.73 -4.46
CA GLU A 9 3.18 8.20 -4.46
C GLU A 9 2.67 7.96 -3.03
N PHE A 10 3.51 7.39 -2.16
CA PHE A 10 3.19 7.27 -0.73
C PHE A 10 3.04 8.63 -0.05
N SER A 11 3.98 9.55 -0.31
CA SER A 11 3.91 10.92 0.23
C SER A 11 2.61 11.63 -0.16
N ARG A 12 2.19 11.49 -1.42
CA ARG A 12 0.91 12.03 -1.90
C ARG A 12 -0.29 11.37 -1.22
N CYS A 13 -0.25 10.07 -0.99
CA CYS A 13 -1.33 9.37 -0.28
C CYS A 13 -1.46 9.87 1.16
N VAL A 14 -0.35 10.17 1.83
CA VAL A 14 -0.38 10.76 3.18
C VAL A 14 -1.02 12.14 3.16
N ASP A 15 -0.64 13.00 2.20
CA ASP A 15 -1.25 14.33 2.07
C ASP A 15 -2.75 14.27 1.83
N ASP A 16 -3.18 13.43 0.89
CA ASP A 16 -4.58 13.23 0.59
C ASP A 16 -5.34 12.69 1.81
N PHE A 17 -4.77 11.75 2.56
CA PHE A 17 -5.36 11.25 3.80
C PHE A 17 -5.53 12.37 4.82
N LEU A 18 -4.48 13.15 5.09
CA LEU A 18 -4.52 14.23 6.08
C LEU A 18 -5.48 15.35 5.66
N ALA A 19 -5.60 15.64 4.37
CA ALA A 19 -6.52 16.64 3.84
C ALA A 19 -8.00 16.20 3.88
N LYS A 20 -8.27 14.90 3.66
CA LYS A 20 -9.64 14.37 3.52
C LYS A 20 -10.22 13.80 4.81
N THR A 21 -9.40 13.53 5.83
CA THR A 21 -9.88 12.96 7.10
C THR A 21 -9.83 13.96 8.25
N ASN A 22 -10.82 13.87 9.14
CA ASN A 22 -10.83 14.63 10.39
C ASN A 22 -9.58 14.29 11.22
N VAL A 23 -9.03 15.30 11.88
CA VAL A 23 -7.82 15.21 12.72
C VAL A 23 -7.94 14.12 13.81
N GLU A 24 -9.14 13.87 14.31
CA GLU A 24 -9.40 12.81 15.30
C GLU A 24 -9.09 11.41 14.77
N HIS A 25 -9.29 11.21 13.46
CA HIS A 25 -9.05 9.94 12.77
C HIS A 25 -7.62 9.79 12.25
N TRP A 26 -6.75 10.79 12.44
CA TRP A 26 -5.35 10.66 12.06
C TRP A 26 -4.64 9.64 12.96
N ASN A 27 -4.35 8.47 12.41
CA ASN A 27 -3.51 7.44 13.00
C ASN A 27 -2.99 6.49 11.91
N VAL A 28 -1.94 5.72 12.22
CA VAL A 28 -1.29 4.84 11.25
C VAL A 28 -2.23 3.77 10.70
N LEU A 29 -3.07 3.16 11.54
CA LEU A 29 -3.99 2.11 11.08
C LEU A 29 -4.99 2.65 10.05
N ASN A 30 -5.61 3.80 10.33
CA ASN A 30 -6.54 4.44 9.41
C ASN A 30 -5.84 4.89 8.12
N TYR A 31 -4.60 5.36 8.22
CA TYR A 31 -3.81 5.67 7.04
C TYR A 31 -3.53 4.43 6.19
N LEU A 32 -3.13 3.30 6.78
CA LEU A 32 -2.88 2.07 6.03
C LEU A 32 -4.14 1.48 5.40
N GLN A 33 -5.29 1.59 6.07
CA GLN A 33 -6.59 1.23 5.49
C GLN A 33 -6.91 2.12 4.29
N TYR A 34 -6.73 3.44 4.41
CA TYR A 34 -6.88 4.36 3.29
C TYR A 34 -5.92 4.02 2.14
N LEU A 35 -4.66 3.73 2.46
CA LEU A 35 -3.61 3.42 1.50
C LEU A 35 -3.94 2.17 0.68
N GLU A 36 -4.50 1.14 1.32
CA GLU A 36 -4.89 -0.12 0.67
C GLU A 36 -5.94 0.10 -0.44
N ASP A 37 -6.82 1.09 -0.27
CA ASP A 37 -7.80 1.49 -1.29
C ASP A 37 -7.20 2.34 -2.41
N GLN A 38 -6.06 2.99 -2.18
CA GLN A 38 -5.40 3.83 -3.17
C GLN A 38 -4.44 3.04 -4.06
N ILE A 39 -3.52 2.30 -3.44
CA ILE A 39 -2.43 1.63 -4.15
C ILE A 39 -2.10 0.27 -3.51
N PRO A 40 -1.72 -0.75 -4.32
CA PRO A 40 -1.19 -1.99 -3.78
C PRO A 40 0.16 -1.75 -3.08
N PHE A 41 0.34 -2.33 -1.90
CA PHE A 41 1.63 -2.37 -1.21
C PHE A 41 1.86 -3.75 -0.58
N SER A 42 3.09 -3.99 -0.15
CA SER A 42 3.54 -5.19 0.56
C SER A 42 4.48 -4.81 1.69
N SER A 43 4.93 -5.79 2.47
CA SER A 43 5.99 -5.61 3.46
C SER A 43 7.29 -5.06 2.87
N ASP A 44 7.56 -5.30 1.58
CA ASP A 44 8.75 -4.76 0.89
C ASP A 44 8.73 -3.23 0.82
N SER A 45 7.55 -2.62 0.79
CA SER A 45 7.37 -1.16 0.74
C SER A 45 7.24 -0.53 2.13
N LYS A 46 7.41 -1.31 3.21
CA LYS A 46 7.13 -0.84 4.58
C LYS A 46 7.97 0.37 4.98
N ASP A 47 9.27 0.34 4.68
CA ASP A 47 10.18 1.42 5.07
C ASP A 47 9.84 2.72 4.30
N ASP A 48 9.55 2.62 3.00
CA ASP A 48 9.09 3.76 2.19
C ASP A 48 7.79 4.37 2.73
N ILE A 49 6.85 3.53 3.17
CA ILE A 49 5.59 3.97 3.79
C ILE A 49 5.84 4.69 5.11
N ILE A 50 6.75 4.16 5.95
CA ILE A 50 7.13 4.77 7.23
C ILE A 50 7.75 6.14 6.98
N ASP A 51 8.73 6.22 6.09
CA ASP A 51 9.46 7.44 5.79
C ASP A 51 8.54 8.51 5.21
N ALA A 52 7.69 8.16 4.24
CA ALA A 52 6.70 9.07 3.68
C ALA A 52 5.75 9.59 4.77
N PHE A 53 5.16 8.69 5.59
CA PHE A 53 4.25 9.11 6.65
C PHE A 53 4.95 10.04 7.65
N LYS A 54 6.15 9.67 8.08
CA LYS A 54 6.96 10.42 9.04
C LYS A 54 7.30 11.82 8.54
N GLN A 55 7.80 11.95 7.31
CA GLN A 55 8.16 13.23 6.71
C GLN A 55 6.94 14.17 6.60
N ARG A 56 5.79 13.66 6.13
CA ARG A 56 4.60 14.50 5.96
C ARG A 56 3.97 14.93 7.29
N VAL A 57 3.90 14.05 8.30
CA VAL A 57 3.40 14.47 9.62
C VAL A 57 4.38 15.40 10.35
N GLU A 58 5.69 15.27 10.12
CA GLU A 58 6.68 16.23 10.60
C GLU A 58 6.44 17.61 9.99
N TYR A 59 6.28 17.67 8.66
CA TYR A 59 5.97 18.91 7.95
C TYR A 59 4.72 19.58 8.50
N VAL A 60 3.62 18.84 8.63
CA VAL A 60 2.35 19.36 9.18
C VAL A 60 2.52 19.88 10.60
N SER A 61 3.32 19.20 11.44
CA SER A 61 3.55 19.64 12.82
C SER A 61 4.25 21.00 12.91
N ARG A 62 5.05 21.36 11.90
CA ARG A 62 5.81 22.62 11.83
C ARG A 62 5.13 23.69 10.99
N CYS A 63 4.09 23.36 10.24
CA CYS A 63 3.42 24.29 9.35
C CYS A 63 2.62 25.36 10.14
N ASP A 64 2.88 26.64 9.88
CA ASP A 64 2.24 27.75 10.59
C ASP A 64 0.79 28.02 10.18
N PHE A 65 0.41 27.57 8.99
CA PHE A 65 -0.97 27.70 8.49
C PHE A 65 -1.91 26.62 9.04
N MET A 66 -1.38 25.62 9.75
CA MET A 66 -2.19 24.54 10.33
C MET A 66 -2.76 24.93 11.69
N GLY A 67 -4.01 24.55 11.94
CA GLY A 67 -4.64 24.76 13.26
C GLY A 67 -3.89 24.04 14.38
N TYR A 68 -3.87 24.63 15.58
CA TYR A 68 -3.13 24.12 16.74
C TYR A 68 -3.42 22.63 17.06
N GLY A 69 -4.68 22.20 16.92
CA GLY A 69 -5.07 20.80 17.13
C GLY A 69 -4.40 19.85 16.13
N ALA A 70 -4.37 20.21 14.85
CA ALA A 70 -3.73 19.43 13.79
C ALA A 70 -2.21 19.37 13.99
N LYS A 71 -1.56 20.50 14.29
CA LYS A 71 -0.11 20.54 14.59
C LYS A 71 0.24 19.62 15.76
N THR A 72 -0.52 19.71 16.85
CA THR A 72 -0.32 18.90 18.05
C THR A 72 -0.52 17.41 17.79
N LYS A 73 -1.56 17.05 17.02
CA LYS A 73 -1.82 15.65 16.63
C LYS A 73 -0.70 15.12 15.74
N ALA A 74 -0.25 15.88 14.74
CA ALA A 74 0.85 15.50 13.85
C ALA A 74 2.18 15.31 14.60
N ALA A 75 2.51 16.21 15.54
CA ALA A 75 3.68 16.06 16.39
C ALA A 75 3.66 14.76 17.24
N LYS A 76 2.48 14.39 17.76
CA LYS A 76 2.29 13.13 18.50
C LYS A 76 2.47 11.91 17.60
N LEU A 77 2.00 11.96 16.35
CA LEU A 77 2.18 10.88 15.37
C LEU A 77 3.66 10.75 15.01
N TYR A 78 4.33 11.86 14.67
CA TYR A 78 5.75 11.90 14.35
C TYR A 78 6.60 11.24 15.43
N LYS A 79 6.40 11.61 16.70
CA LYS A 79 7.16 11.08 17.84
C LYS A 79 7.01 9.57 18.03
N ASN A 80 5.88 9.00 17.62
CA ASN A 80 5.53 7.61 17.91
C ASN A 80 5.49 6.73 16.65
N VAL A 81 5.89 7.23 15.48
CA VAL A 81 5.68 6.55 14.20
C VAL A 81 6.34 5.16 14.20
N GLU A 82 7.63 5.08 14.52
CA GLU A 82 8.40 3.83 14.56
C GLU A 82 7.75 2.79 15.48
N ASN A 83 7.45 3.19 16.72
CA ASN A 83 6.82 2.32 17.71
C ASN A 83 5.42 1.87 17.27
N THR A 84 4.70 2.70 16.52
CA THR A 84 3.34 2.38 16.05
C THR A 84 3.41 1.35 14.93
N PHE A 85 4.36 1.46 14.01
CA PHE A 85 4.57 0.49 12.92
C PHE A 85 5.11 -0.88 13.37
N GLN A 86 5.54 -0.99 14.62
CA GLN A 86 5.90 -2.25 15.27
C GLN A 86 4.75 -2.92 16.01
N ARG A 87 3.59 -2.25 16.15
CA ARG A 87 2.44 -2.83 16.86
C ARG A 87 1.85 -3.99 16.07
N LYS A 88 1.37 -4.99 16.80
CA LYS A 88 0.84 -6.23 16.23
C LYS A 88 -0.26 -5.96 15.20
N GLU A 89 -1.20 -5.07 15.50
CA GLU A 89 -2.30 -4.74 14.59
C GLU A 89 -1.82 -4.13 13.27
N ILE A 90 -0.69 -3.41 13.26
CA ILE A 90 -0.10 -2.86 12.04
C ILE A 90 0.64 -3.94 11.25
N LEU A 91 1.38 -4.81 11.94
CA LEU A 91 2.04 -5.96 11.30
C LEU A 91 1.04 -6.89 10.62
N GLU A 92 -0.13 -7.11 11.22
CA GLU A 92 -1.23 -7.88 10.64
C GLU A 92 -1.79 -7.24 9.35
N VAL A 93 -1.72 -5.92 9.17
CA VAL A 93 -2.11 -5.26 7.92
C VAL A 93 -1.13 -5.62 6.80
N PHE A 94 0.17 -5.54 7.07
CA PHE A 94 1.21 -5.90 6.10
C PHE A 94 1.16 -7.38 5.73
N GLU A 95 0.95 -8.28 6.70
CA GLU A 95 0.79 -9.71 6.42
C GLU A 95 -0.42 -9.98 5.50
N LYS A 96 -1.54 -9.28 5.73
CA LYS A 96 -2.72 -9.38 4.84
C LYS A 96 -2.44 -8.82 3.45
N ALA A 97 -1.67 -7.73 3.35
CA ALA A 97 -1.27 -7.14 2.09
C ALA A 97 -0.39 -8.12 1.27
N ASP A 98 0.57 -8.77 1.92
CA ASP A 98 1.43 -9.79 1.32
C ASP A 98 0.62 -11.00 0.84
N GLN A 99 -0.30 -11.50 1.66
CA GLN A 99 -1.20 -12.58 1.27
C GLN A 99 -2.07 -12.22 0.06
N LYS A 100 -2.55 -10.98 -0.03
CA LYS A 100 -3.29 -10.48 -1.21
C LYS A 100 -2.39 -10.46 -2.45
N PHE A 101 -1.12 -10.08 -2.29
CA PHE A 101 -0.15 -10.05 -3.37
C PHE A 101 0.15 -11.46 -3.92
N GLU A 102 0.43 -12.42 -3.02
CA GLU A 102 0.69 -13.81 -3.39
C GLU A 102 -0.53 -14.50 -4.02
N LYS A 103 -1.74 -14.25 -3.51
CA LYS A 103 -2.97 -14.77 -4.14
C LYS A 103 -3.12 -14.28 -5.58
N ARG A 104 -2.90 -12.99 -5.84
CA ARG A 104 -2.96 -12.42 -7.19
C ARG A 104 -1.91 -13.03 -8.12
N LYS A 105 -0.74 -13.40 -7.60
CA LYS A 105 0.30 -14.10 -8.38
C LYS A 105 -0.14 -15.51 -8.75
N ASN A 106 -0.64 -16.27 -7.78
CA ASN A 106 -1.14 -17.63 -8.00
C ASN A 106 -2.30 -17.66 -9.01
N ASP A 107 -3.26 -16.72 -8.91
CA ASP A 107 -4.37 -16.64 -9.85
C ASP A 107 -3.90 -16.41 -11.30
N ARG A 108 -2.87 -15.57 -11.49
CA ARG A 108 -2.26 -15.32 -12.81
C ARG A 108 -1.54 -16.56 -13.35
N GLU A 109 -0.80 -17.27 -12.50
CA GLU A 109 -0.10 -18.51 -12.89
C GLU A 109 -1.09 -19.61 -13.29
N ILE A 110 -2.21 -19.76 -12.56
CA ILE A 110 -3.30 -20.68 -12.90
C ILE A 110 -3.93 -20.29 -14.23
N HIS A 111 -4.26 -19.01 -14.44
CA HIS A 111 -4.87 -18.54 -15.69
C HIS A 111 -3.98 -18.83 -16.91
N ASN A 112 -2.68 -18.49 -16.82
CA ASN A 112 -1.72 -18.76 -17.89
C ASN A 112 -1.59 -20.27 -18.18
N SER A 113 -1.60 -21.11 -17.14
CA SER A 113 -1.52 -22.56 -17.29
C SER A 113 -2.76 -23.15 -17.99
N VAL A 114 -3.96 -22.64 -17.67
CA VAL A 114 -5.21 -23.04 -18.32
C VAL A 114 -5.21 -22.65 -19.80
N ASP A 115 -4.73 -21.46 -20.14
CA ASP A 115 -4.69 -21.01 -21.53
C ASP A 115 -3.69 -21.81 -22.37
N VAL A 116 -2.53 -22.15 -21.81
CA VAL A 116 -1.57 -23.06 -22.46
C VAL A 116 -2.21 -24.44 -22.71
N ALA A 117 -2.94 -24.99 -21.74
CA ALA A 117 -3.61 -26.27 -21.89
C ALA A 117 -4.70 -26.23 -22.98
N LYS A 118 -5.52 -25.18 -23.03
CA LYS A 118 -6.54 -24.98 -24.08
C LYS A 118 -5.92 -24.93 -25.47
N VAL A 119 -4.81 -24.20 -25.64
CA VAL A 119 -4.09 -24.10 -26.92
C VAL A 119 -3.53 -25.46 -27.35
N ALA A 120 -2.98 -26.25 -26.42
CA ALA A 120 -2.46 -27.59 -26.73
C ALA A 120 -3.58 -28.56 -27.18
N ILE A 121 -4.74 -28.52 -26.52
CA ILE A 121 -5.92 -29.32 -26.88
C ILE A 121 -6.42 -28.91 -28.27
N ALA A 122 -6.56 -27.62 -28.53
CA ALA A 122 -7.02 -27.10 -29.82
C ALA A 122 -6.10 -27.55 -30.98
N LYS A 123 -4.77 -27.44 -30.82
CA LYS A 123 -3.79 -27.91 -31.83
C LYS A 123 -3.90 -29.41 -32.09
N THR A 124 -4.13 -30.20 -31.04
CA THR A 124 -4.26 -31.66 -31.17
C THR A 124 -5.55 -32.04 -31.90
N ALA A 125 -6.63 -31.31 -31.66
CA ALA A 125 -7.93 -31.52 -32.32
C ALA A 125 -7.88 -31.17 -33.81
N THR A 126 -7.29 -30.04 -34.20
CA THR A 126 -7.11 -29.68 -35.62
C THR A 126 -6.21 -30.65 -36.37
N THR A 127 -5.13 -31.14 -35.75
CA THR A 127 -4.25 -32.13 -36.39
C THR A 127 -4.96 -33.46 -36.66
N ARG A 128 -5.98 -33.83 -35.86
CA ARG A 128 -6.77 -35.05 -36.05
C ARG A 128 -7.87 -34.92 -37.11
N LEU A 129 -8.29 -33.71 -37.45
CA LEU A 129 -9.35 -33.45 -38.44
C LEU A 129 -8.83 -33.30 -39.89
N VAL A 130 -7.50 -33.20 -40.07
CA VAL A 130 -6.85 -33.02 -41.40
C VAL A 130 -6.27 -34.35 -41.92
N LYS A 131 -6.72 -35.49 -41.40
CA LYS A 131 -6.46 -36.83 -41.94
C LYS A 131 -7.74 -37.43 -42.47
#